data_AF-A0A9P8TAY0-F1
#
_entry.id   AF-A0A9P8TAY0-F1
#
_cell.length_a   1.000
_cell.length_b   1.000
_cell.length_c   1.000
_cell.angle_alpha   90.00
_cell.angle_beta   90.00
_cell.angle_gamma   90.00
#
_symmetry.space_group_name_H-M   'P 1'
#
loop_
_entity.id
_entity.type
_entity.pdbx_description
1 polymer ?
#
loop_
_entity_poly.entity_id
_entity_poly.type
_entity_poly.pdbx_seq_one_letter_code
_entity_poly.pdbx_strand_id
1 'polypeptide(L)'
;MLLRKSLSKNIIIRFHSSSHYDLSQIKNLLKTPEVLIKEQSDISIYFSDLFIDLNQQSNISKDNLSDLHNLVLQNFLKYEPSLSTIHQNHLRKLGRGLNVESLVEIIKHNSGRVHSSWEIFTQKYKELKLYEVFSDDLQNLLTVVLEKLINGDINRFFDDEELELEELSHDDLIKSTFLLKNIKNPFDGFLVKILQRAIDLRDYKLLEIIGIPTFEHFSQLTFNDPKAEIFAYNLISKGEQPLDYLSNLLLKLNDHTDLSLESISDSSTQWDKLNAQFPNLSTSYPTNELLIHSRKLFDRVYSKFENSPIKSISTKCNVLKSIGFKKGSSISEIKKTFEELNTENSKDLQTTLLSILSYHAYISKSDILFNQVKELSKSLCNFKYILLLYPKFENIESALSLFNNELQTPDSIKSLIIAYLINEDREFANLIFNGSINAALINETQKADIKQYFKRFGDILGEEERFKRDKLMDEWVLEIIKNL
;
A
#
# COMPACT_ATOMS: atom_id res chain seq x y z
N MET A 1 51.08 7.64 -12.71
CA MET A 1 49.96 7.82 -13.68
C MET A 1 50.40 7.63 -15.14
N LEU A 2 51.56 8.15 -15.56
CA LEU A 2 52.11 7.94 -16.92
C LEU A 2 52.58 6.48 -17.21
N LEU A 3 53.03 5.74 -16.19
CA LEU A 3 53.45 4.33 -16.31
C LEU A 3 52.32 3.32 -16.58
N ARG A 4 51.05 3.63 -16.23
CA ARG A 4 49.91 2.74 -16.56
C ARG A 4 49.46 2.89 -18.01
N LYS A 5 49.57 4.09 -18.59
CA LYS A 5 49.21 4.39 -20.00
C LYS A 5 50.14 3.74 -21.02
N SER A 6 51.40 3.48 -20.68
CA SER A 6 52.34 2.81 -21.61
C SER A 6 52.21 1.29 -21.57
N LEU A 7 51.68 0.70 -20.50
CA LEU A 7 51.44 -0.74 -20.40
C LEU A 7 50.21 -1.17 -21.21
N SER A 8 49.10 -0.43 -21.16
CA SER A 8 47.85 -0.76 -21.86
C SER A 8 47.95 -0.62 -23.38
N LYS A 9 48.53 0.49 -23.87
CA LYS A 9 48.79 0.69 -25.31
C LYS A 9 49.76 -0.36 -25.89
N ASN A 10 50.75 -0.79 -25.10
CA ASN A 10 51.67 -1.87 -25.48
C ASN A 10 51.01 -3.25 -25.42
N ILE A 11 49.98 -3.47 -24.61
CA ILE A 11 49.23 -4.73 -24.60
C ILE A 11 48.43 -4.85 -25.90
N ILE A 12 47.62 -3.86 -26.28
CA ILE A 12 46.84 -3.90 -27.54
C ILE A 12 47.74 -3.98 -28.78
N ILE A 13 48.85 -3.22 -28.80
CA ILE A 13 49.82 -3.28 -29.91
C ILE A 13 50.58 -4.62 -29.92
N ARG A 14 50.92 -5.20 -28.75
CA ARG A 14 51.53 -6.55 -28.71
C ARG A 14 50.54 -7.63 -29.12
N PHE A 15 49.26 -7.50 -28.77
CA PHE A 15 48.17 -8.42 -29.12
C PHE A 15 48.06 -8.62 -30.63
N HIS A 16 48.12 -7.56 -31.45
CA HIS A 16 48.10 -7.69 -32.92
C HIS A 16 49.42 -8.17 -33.54
N SER A 17 50.51 -8.23 -32.78
CA SER A 17 51.86 -8.56 -33.31
C SER A 17 52.37 -9.96 -32.94
N SER A 18 51.69 -10.68 -32.04
CA SER A 18 52.10 -12.03 -31.60
C SER A 18 51.33 -13.12 -32.35
N SER A 19 52.05 -14.08 -32.94
CA SER A 19 51.47 -15.23 -33.66
C SER A 19 50.68 -16.21 -32.79
N HIS A 20 50.69 -16.08 -31.46
CA HIS A 20 49.93 -16.90 -30.51
C HIS A 20 49.28 -16.03 -29.44
N TYR A 21 47.95 -16.08 -29.34
CA TYR A 21 47.22 -15.43 -28.26
C TYR A 21 47.26 -16.28 -26.98
N ASP A 22 47.68 -15.68 -25.87
CA ASP A 22 47.51 -16.28 -24.55
C ASP A 22 46.06 -16.05 -24.08
N LEU A 23 45.27 -17.14 -24.07
CA LEU A 23 43.86 -17.11 -23.68
C LEU A 23 43.65 -16.50 -22.27
N SER A 24 44.61 -16.71 -21.36
CA SER A 24 44.52 -16.17 -20.00
C SER A 24 44.64 -14.64 -20.00
N GLN A 25 45.48 -14.08 -20.86
CA GLN A 25 45.63 -12.64 -21.02
C GLN A 25 44.39 -12.02 -21.64
N ILE A 26 43.77 -12.68 -22.64
CA ILE A 26 42.50 -12.23 -23.22
C ILE A 26 41.41 -12.21 -22.13
N LYS A 27 41.25 -13.32 -21.40
CA LYS A 27 40.24 -13.42 -20.34
C LYS A 27 40.43 -12.32 -19.29
N ASN A 28 41.67 -12.02 -18.90
CA ASN A 28 41.97 -10.94 -17.95
C ASN A 28 41.66 -9.55 -18.52
N LEU A 29 41.96 -9.33 -19.81
CA LEU A 29 41.65 -8.07 -20.48
C LEU A 29 40.13 -7.83 -20.54
N LEU A 30 39.35 -8.85 -20.92
CA LEU A 30 37.89 -8.77 -20.98
C LEU A 30 37.23 -8.55 -19.62
N LYS A 31 37.88 -8.94 -18.52
CA LYS A 31 37.42 -8.66 -17.15
C LYS A 31 37.72 -7.23 -16.68
N THR A 32 38.41 -6.40 -17.48
CA THR A 32 38.81 -5.03 -17.14
C THR A 32 38.31 -4.01 -18.18
N PRO A 33 36.99 -3.83 -18.33
CA PRO A 33 36.40 -3.05 -19.41
C PRO A 33 36.85 -1.58 -19.43
N GLU A 34 37.12 -0.95 -18.28
CA GLU A 34 37.49 0.47 -18.26
C GLU A 34 38.83 0.78 -18.95
N VAL A 35 39.71 -0.22 -19.07
CA VAL A 35 40.98 -0.06 -19.78
C VAL A 35 40.73 -0.01 -21.28
N LEU A 36 39.87 -0.90 -21.79
CA LEU A 36 39.55 -1.00 -23.21
C LEU A 36 38.74 0.20 -23.71
N ILE A 37 37.75 0.64 -22.94
CA ILE A 37 36.85 1.74 -23.31
C ILE A 37 37.60 3.07 -23.40
N LYS A 38 38.60 3.29 -22.55
CA LYS A 38 39.41 4.52 -22.59
C LYS A 38 40.33 4.59 -23.82
N GLU A 39 40.60 3.46 -24.45
CA GLU A 39 41.58 3.36 -25.53
C GLU A 39 40.95 3.15 -26.91
N GLN A 40 39.70 2.69 -26.97
CA GLN A 40 38.99 2.40 -28.22
C GLN A 40 37.81 3.35 -28.42
N SER A 41 37.76 4.02 -29.58
CA SER A 41 36.65 4.90 -29.96
C SER A 41 35.41 4.13 -30.42
N ASP A 42 35.58 2.90 -30.90
CA ASP A 42 34.48 2.02 -31.31
C ASP A 42 34.73 0.58 -30.81
N ILE A 43 34.04 0.23 -29.72
CA ILE A 43 34.17 -1.06 -29.04
C ILE A 43 33.63 -2.20 -29.92
N SER A 44 32.62 -1.92 -30.75
CA SER A 44 32.00 -2.92 -31.61
C SER A 44 32.94 -3.40 -32.71
N ILE A 45 33.66 -2.47 -33.34
CA ILE A 45 34.68 -2.77 -34.35
C ILE A 45 35.84 -3.55 -33.71
N TYR A 46 36.31 -3.10 -32.55
CA TYR A 46 37.40 -3.79 -31.83
C TYR A 46 37.06 -5.27 -31.56
N PHE A 47 35.85 -5.57 -31.07
CA PHE A 47 35.46 -6.96 -30.84
C PHE A 47 35.27 -7.74 -32.14
N SER A 48 34.76 -7.11 -33.20
CA SER A 48 34.66 -7.77 -34.50
C SER A 48 36.04 -8.23 -34.98
N ASP A 49 37.04 -7.35 -34.97
CA ASP A 49 38.40 -7.66 -35.42
C ASP A 49 39.05 -8.73 -34.53
N LEU A 50 38.95 -8.59 -33.21
CA LEU A 50 39.48 -9.57 -32.25
C LEU A 50 38.91 -10.98 -32.51
N PHE A 51 37.60 -11.10 -32.71
CA PHE A 51 36.98 -12.42 -32.93
C PHE A 51 37.17 -12.95 -34.36
N ILE A 52 37.43 -12.11 -35.36
CA ILE A 52 37.89 -12.58 -36.67
C ILE A 52 39.24 -13.28 -36.53
N ASP A 53 40.19 -12.64 -35.84
CA ASP A 53 41.53 -13.19 -35.63
C ASP A 53 41.48 -14.48 -34.81
N LEU A 54 40.71 -14.50 -33.72
CA LEU A 54 40.58 -15.69 -32.86
C LEU A 54 39.93 -16.88 -33.59
N ASN A 55 38.97 -16.64 -34.49
CA ASN A 55 38.32 -17.70 -35.26
C ASN A 55 39.24 -18.33 -36.33
N GLN A 56 40.28 -17.61 -36.77
CA GLN A 56 41.28 -18.14 -37.71
C GLN A 56 42.33 -19.01 -37.01
N GLN A 57 42.43 -18.96 -35.68
CA GLN A 57 43.38 -19.78 -34.94
C GLN A 57 42.84 -21.18 -34.65
N SER A 58 43.49 -22.19 -35.22
CA SER A 58 43.10 -23.61 -35.08
C SER A 58 43.30 -24.20 -33.68
N ASN A 59 43.99 -23.50 -32.79
CA ASN A 59 44.33 -23.96 -31.43
C ASN A 59 43.29 -23.57 -30.36
N ILE A 60 42.29 -22.74 -30.68
CA ILE A 60 41.25 -22.35 -29.72
C ILE A 60 40.03 -23.25 -29.89
N SER A 61 39.65 -23.96 -28.82
CA SER A 61 38.44 -24.79 -28.84
C SER A 61 37.17 -23.93 -28.94
N LYS A 62 36.09 -24.52 -29.47
CA LYS A 62 34.77 -23.87 -29.50
C LYS A 62 34.26 -23.49 -28.11
N ASP A 63 34.63 -24.25 -27.08
CA ASP A 63 34.26 -23.95 -25.69
C ASP A 63 34.98 -22.71 -25.18
N ASN A 64 36.29 -22.59 -25.45
CA ASN A 64 37.05 -21.39 -25.09
C ASN A 64 36.55 -20.15 -25.85
N LEU A 65 36.19 -20.27 -27.13
CA LEU A 65 35.57 -19.18 -27.89
C LEU A 65 34.20 -18.79 -27.30
N SER A 66 33.40 -19.77 -26.90
CA SER A 66 32.12 -19.55 -26.22
C SER A 66 32.30 -18.79 -24.90
N ASP A 67 33.29 -19.16 -24.08
CA ASP A 67 33.62 -18.45 -22.85
C ASP A 67 33.96 -16.98 -23.11
N LEU A 68 34.76 -16.71 -24.15
CA LEU A 68 35.16 -15.35 -24.50
C LEU A 68 33.96 -14.51 -24.94
N HIS A 69 33.06 -15.06 -25.76
CA HIS A 69 31.84 -14.36 -26.14
C HIS A 69 30.95 -14.05 -24.94
N ASN A 70 30.77 -14.98 -24.01
CA ASN A 70 30.02 -14.74 -22.77
C ASN A 70 30.73 -13.68 -21.90
N LEU A 71 32.06 -13.69 -21.80
CA LEU A 71 32.81 -12.65 -21.08
C LEU A 71 32.60 -11.25 -21.68
N VAL A 72 32.50 -11.12 -23.00
CA VAL A 72 32.17 -9.83 -23.61
C VAL A 72 30.77 -9.38 -23.20
N LEU A 73 29.78 -10.28 -23.29
CA LEU A 73 28.40 -9.98 -22.90
C LEU A 73 28.29 -9.57 -21.42
N GLN A 74 29.03 -10.21 -20.53
CA GLN A 74 29.03 -9.91 -19.11
C GLN A 74 29.62 -8.52 -18.77
N ASN A 75 30.64 -8.07 -19.51
CA ASN A 75 31.43 -6.92 -19.08
C ASN A 75 31.23 -5.66 -19.93
N PHE A 76 30.70 -5.78 -21.16
CA PHE A 76 30.68 -4.68 -22.13
C PHE A 76 29.29 -4.18 -22.52
N LEU A 77 28.20 -4.90 -22.20
CA LEU A 77 26.85 -4.50 -22.60
C LEU A 77 26.38 -3.16 -22.00
N LYS A 78 26.89 -2.81 -20.81
CA LYS A 78 26.64 -1.50 -20.19
C LYS A 78 27.11 -0.33 -21.07
N TYR A 79 28.14 -0.56 -21.88
CA TYR A 79 28.76 0.49 -22.69
C TYR A 79 28.30 0.44 -24.14
N GLU A 80 28.08 -0.76 -24.68
CA GLU A 80 27.64 -0.97 -26.05
C GLU A 80 26.59 -2.08 -26.12
N PRO A 81 25.28 -1.76 -25.95
CA PRO A 81 24.21 -2.74 -25.95
C PRO A 81 24.07 -3.54 -27.27
N SER A 82 24.53 -2.97 -28.39
CA SER A 82 24.48 -3.64 -29.71
C SER A 82 25.31 -4.93 -29.76
N LEU A 83 26.32 -5.07 -28.88
CA LEU A 83 27.13 -6.27 -28.73
C LEU A 83 26.29 -7.52 -28.39
N SER A 84 25.12 -7.32 -27.78
CA SER A 84 24.20 -8.42 -27.43
C SER A 84 23.83 -9.25 -28.65
N THR A 85 23.32 -8.60 -29.71
CA THR A 85 22.88 -9.29 -30.93
C THR A 85 24.06 -9.93 -31.68
N ILE A 86 25.22 -9.26 -31.70
CA ILE A 86 26.42 -9.74 -32.37
C ILE A 86 26.89 -11.05 -31.73
N HIS A 87 27.18 -11.03 -30.43
CA HIS A 87 27.78 -12.19 -29.77
C HIS A 87 26.81 -13.34 -29.56
N GLN A 88 25.51 -13.07 -29.37
CA GLN A 88 24.49 -14.14 -29.37
C GLN A 88 24.42 -14.88 -30.71
N ASN A 89 24.52 -14.16 -31.84
CA ASN A 89 24.57 -14.79 -33.16
C ASN A 89 25.81 -15.66 -33.36
N HIS A 90 26.96 -15.23 -32.85
CA HIS A 90 28.19 -16.01 -32.90
C HIS A 90 28.11 -17.28 -32.04
N LEU A 91 27.60 -17.19 -30.81
CA LEU A 91 27.35 -18.35 -29.95
C LEU A 91 26.46 -19.39 -30.66
N ARG A 92 25.38 -18.94 -31.29
CA ARG A 92 24.49 -19.81 -32.08
C ARG A 92 25.22 -20.51 -33.23
N LYS A 93 26.07 -19.78 -33.99
CA LYS A 93 26.90 -20.38 -35.06
C LYS A 93 27.89 -21.42 -34.54
N LEU A 94 28.37 -21.25 -33.30
CA LEU A 94 29.25 -22.22 -32.62
C LEU A 94 28.50 -23.45 -32.09
N GLY A 95 27.16 -23.45 -32.11
CA GLY A 95 26.35 -24.50 -31.45
C GLY A 95 26.51 -24.44 -29.93
N ARG A 96 26.67 -23.25 -29.38
CA ARG A 96 26.84 -22.97 -27.95
C ARG A 96 25.78 -21.96 -27.48
N GLY A 97 25.47 -22.01 -26.19
CA GLY A 97 24.45 -21.16 -25.56
C GLY A 97 25.05 -20.04 -24.72
N LEU A 98 24.17 -19.15 -24.26
CA LEU A 98 24.50 -18.18 -23.22
C LEU A 98 24.69 -18.88 -21.88
N ASN A 99 25.57 -18.37 -21.03
CA ASN A 99 25.52 -18.69 -19.61
C ASN A 99 24.54 -17.74 -18.87
N VAL A 100 24.16 -18.09 -17.65
CA VAL A 100 23.17 -17.34 -16.86
C VAL A 100 23.64 -15.92 -16.58
N GLU A 101 24.91 -15.74 -16.23
CA GLU A 101 25.53 -14.43 -15.98
C GLU A 101 25.43 -13.49 -17.19
N SER A 102 25.66 -14.00 -18.40
CA SER A 102 25.52 -13.19 -19.63
C SER A 102 24.07 -12.83 -19.87
N LEU A 103 23.13 -13.73 -19.58
CA LEU A 103 21.70 -13.45 -19.68
C LEU A 103 21.26 -12.36 -18.70
N VAL A 104 21.79 -12.36 -17.47
CA VAL A 104 21.54 -11.30 -16.48
C VAL A 104 21.89 -9.93 -17.07
N GLU A 105 23.10 -9.78 -17.63
CA GLU A 105 23.54 -8.50 -18.19
C GLU A 105 22.78 -8.12 -19.47
N ILE A 106 22.38 -9.10 -20.29
CA ILE A 106 21.48 -8.86 -21.45
C ILE A 106 20.15 -8.27 -21.00
N ILE A 107 19.51 -8.85 -19.98
CA ILE A 107 18.22 -8.38 -19.49
C ILE A 107 18.36 -7.01 -18.83
N LYS A 108 19.35 -6.83 -17.97
CA LYS A 108 19.63 -5.57 -17.26
C LYS A 108 19.77 -4.38 -18.21
N HIS A 109 20.47 -4.59 -19.34
CA HIS A 109 20.71 -3.57 -20.35
C HIS A 109 19.76 -3.62 -21.55
N ASN A 110 18.69 -4.43 -21.48
CA ASN A 110 17.65 -4.45 -22.50
C ASN A 110 16.85 -3.14 -22.48
N SER A 111 16.50 -2.63 -23.67
CA SER A 111 15.68 -1.42 -23.83
C SER A 111 14.22 -1.72 -24.17
N GLY A 112 13.84 -2.99 -24.26
CA GLY A 112 12.46 -3.40 -24.58
C GLY A 112 12.01 -3.14 -26.03
N ARG A 113 12.85 -2.56 -26.88
CA ARG A 113 12.46 -2.12 -28.25
C ARG A 113 11.99 -3.24 -29.18
N VAL A 114 12.54 -4.44 -29.03
CA VAL A 114 12.24 -5.60 -29.89
C VAL A 114 11.50 -6.67 -29.10
N HIS A 115 12.06 -7.05 -27.95
CA HIS A 115 11.47 -7.99 -27.02
C HIS A 115 11.57 -7.40 -25.62
N SER A 116 10.51 -7.60 -24.83
CA SER A 116 10.56 -7.22 -23.42
C SER A 116 11.53 -8.12 -22.65
N SER A 117 12.04 -7.63 -21.52
CA SER A 117 12.89 -8.43 -20.63
C SER A 117 12.21 -9.73 -20.18
N TRP A 118 10.89 -9.70 -20.00
CA TRP A 118 10.10 -10.88 -19.68
C TRP A 118 10.05 -11.91 -20.82
N GLU A 119 9.91 -11.46 -22.06
CA GLU A 119 9.93 -12.34 -23.25
C GLU A 119 11.30 -13.00 -23.42
N ILE A 120 12.38 -12.22 -23.27
CA ILE A 120 13.75 -12.73 -23.32
C ILE A 120 13.95 -13.78 -22.23
N PHE A 121 13.58 -13.47 -20.99
CA PHE A 121 13.66 -14.41 -19.86
C PHE A 121 12.91 -15.71 -20.18
N THR A 122 11.65 -15.59 -20.60
CA THR A 122 10.78 -16.73 -20.92
C THR A 122 11.37 -17.65 -21.98
N GLN A 123 11.86 -17.08 -23.08
CA GLN A 123 12.48 -17.83 -24.16
C GLN A 123 13.74 -18.56 -23.66
N LYS A 124 14.62 -17.83 -22.95
CA LYS A 124 15.92 -18.35 -22.53
C LYS A 124 15.82 -19.32 -21.36
N TYR A 125 14.80 -19.22 -20.53
CA TYR A 125 14.56 -20.16 -19.43
C TYR A 125 14.45 -21.61 -19.93
N LYS A 126 13.75 -21.81 -21.06
CA LYS A 126 13.61 -23.12 -21.72
C LYS A 126 14.90 -23.54 -22.43
N GLU A 127 15.50 -22.64 -23.21
CA GLU A 127 16.71 -22.93 -23.98
C GLU A 127 17.91 -23.33 -23.09
N LEU A 128 18.07 -22.67 -21.95
CA LEU A 128 19.17 -22.90 -21.00
C LEU A 128 18.86 -23.97 -19.94
N LYS A 129 17.67 -24.58 -19.99
CA LYS A 129 17.21 -25.57 -19.02
C LYS A 129 17.34 -25.11 -17.57
N LEU A 130 17.00 -23.86 -17.30
CA LEU A 130 17.16 -23.26 -15.96
C LEU A 130 16.31 -23.96 -14.88
N TYR A 131 15.32 -24.75 -15.30
CA TYR A 131 14.57 -25.62 -14.41
C TYR A 131 15.51 -26.64 -13.70
N GLU A 132 16.61 -27.09 -14.30
CA GLU A 132 17.52 -28.08 -13.68
C GLU A 132 18.46 -27.48 -12.61
N VAL A 133 18.53 -26.15 -12.47
CA VAL A 133 19.57 -25.47 -11.68
C VAL A 133 18.96 -24.39 -10.78
N PHE A 134 18.84 -24.68 -9.47
CA PHE A 134 18.59 -23.65 -8.45
C PHE A 134 19.93 -23.13 -7.90
N SER A 135 20.55 -22.21 -8.62
CA SER A 135 21.80 -21.54 -8.22
C SER A 135 21.56 -20.10 -7.78
N ASP A 136 22.57 -19.50 -7.16
CA ASP A 136 22.58 -18.06 -6.85
C ASP A 136 22.48 -17.21 -8.14
N ASP A 137 22.97 -17.72 -9.29
CA ASP A 137 22.83 -17.05 -10.58
C ASP A 137 21.37 -16.97 -11.04
N LEU A 138 20.58 -18.02 -10.80
CA LEU A 138 19.14 -17.99 -11.09
C LEU A 138 18.46 -16.94 -10.20
N GLN A 139 18.82 -16.84 -8.93
CA GLN A 139 18.26 -15.82 -8.03
C GLN A 139 18.59 -14.40 -8.49
N ASN A 140 19.82 -14.17 -8.98
CA ASN A 140 20.21 -12.89 -9.57
C ASN A 140 19.40 -12.60 -10.84
N LEU A 141 19.23 -13.59 -11.72
CA LEU A 141 18.41 -13.46 -12.92
C LEU A 141 16.95 -13.09 -12.59
N LEU A 142 16.30 -13.79 -11.65
CA LEU A 142 14.93 -13.49 -11.25
C LEU A 142 14.82 -12.06 -10.68
N THR A 143 15.82 -11.62 -9.91
CA THR A 143 15.85 -10.27 -9.33
C THR A 143 15.96 -9.19 -10.40
N VAL A 144 16.81 -9.38 -11.41
CA VAL A 144 16.96 -8.42 -12.52
C VAL A 144 15.71 -8.37 -13.40
N VAL A 145 15.06 -9.52 -13.66
CA VAL A 145 13.78 -9.54 -14.38
C VAL A 145 12.69 -8.83 -13.59
N LEU A 146 12.62 -9.04 -12.27
CA LEU A 146 11.68 -8.34 -11.40
C LEU A 146 11.90 -6.82 -11.43
N GLU A 147 13.15 -6.38 -11.35
CA GLU A 147 13.49 -4.95 -11.44
C GLU A 147 13.00 -4.33 -12.76
N LYS A 148 13.15 -5.06 -13.87
CA LYS A 148 12.67 -4.61 -15.19
C LYS A 148 11.14 -4.60 -15.31
N LEU A 149 10.44 -5.55 -14.69
CA LEU A 149 8.97 -5.51 -14.65
C LEU A 149 8.47 -4.30 -13.86
N ILE A 150 9.08 -4.01 -12.70
CA ILE A 150 8.64 -2.93 -11.81
C ILE A 150 8.95 -1.55 -12.36
N ASN A 151 10.11 -1.37 -12.98
CA ASN A 151 10.56 -0.04 -13.45
C ASN A 151 10.43 0.12 -14.97
N GLY A 152 9.85 -0.86 -15.66
CA GLY A 152 9.82 -0.94 -17.12
C GLY A 152 11.17 -1.27 -17.75
N ASP A 153 11.15 -1.50 -19.06
CA ASP A 153 12.34 -1.79 -19.87
C ASP A 153 13.17 -0.56 -20.22
N ILE A 154 13.09 0.50 -19.41
CA ILE A 154 13.83 1.74 -19.62
C ILE A 154 15.32 1.48 -19.43
N ASN A 155 16.14 2.02 -20.33
CA ASN A 155 17.59 1.94 -20.24
C ASN A 155 18.12 3.31 -19.77
N ARG A 156 18.30 3.46 -18.45
CA ARG A 156 18.70 4.71 -17.78
C ARG A 156 20.00 5.37 -18.27
N PHE A 157 20.72 4.76 -19.20
CA PHE A 157 21.96 5.30 -19.77
C PHE A 157 21.75 6.21 -20.99
N PHE A 158 20.56 6.19 -21.61
CA PHE A 158 20.26 7.02 -22.80
C PHE A 158 19.14 8.04 -22.57
N ASP A 159 18.30 7.82 -21.55
CA ASP A 159 17.15 8.65 -21.27
C ASP A 159 17.43 9.47 -20.00
N ASP A 160 18.11 10.62 -20.16
CA ASP A 160 18.40 11.61 -19.10
C ASP A 160 17.15 12.45 -18.70
N GLU A 161 16.01 12.20 -19.34
CA GLU A 161 14.74 12.81 -18.94
C GLU A 161 14.09 11.95 -17.85
N GLU A 162 13.57 12.60 -16.80
CA GLU A 162 12.62 12.01 -15.85
C GLU A 162 11.37 11.55 -16.61
N LEU A 163 11.48 10.45 -17.35
CA LEU A 163 10.36 9.78 -17.96
C LEU A 163 9.46 9.32 -16.81
N GLU A 164 8.20 9.77 -16.86
CA GLU A 164 7.15 9.26 -15.99
C GLU A 164 7.17 7.73 -16.12
N LEU A 165 7.60 7.06 -15.04
CA LEU A 165 7.62 5.61 -15.00
C LEU A 165 6.19 5.14 -15.21
N GLU A 166 5.93 4.44 -16.32
CA GLU A 166 4.62 3.83 -16.56
C GLU A 166 4.22 3.00 -15.35
N GLU A 167 3.01 3.20 -14.87
CA GLU A 167 2.52 2.44 -13.72
C GLU A 167 2.47 0.95 -14.08
N LEU A 168 2.95 0.11 -13.15
CA LEU A 168 2.98 -1.34 -13.31
C LEU A 168 1.60 -1.88 -13.74
N SER A 169 1.54 -2.53 -14.90
CA SER A 169 0.30 -3.09 -15.44
C SER A 169 -0.22 -4.24 -14.56
N HIS A 170 -1.49 -4.62 -14.69
CA HIS A 170 -2.03 -5.76 -13.94
C HIS A 170 -1.32 -7.09 -14.28
N ASP A 171 -1.00 -7.33 -15.56
CA ASP A 171 -0.26 -8.52 -16.00
C ASP A 171 1.16 -8.54 -15.46
N ASP A 172 1.84 -7.38 -15.44
CA ASP A 172 3.18 -7.27 -14.87
C ASP A 172 3.17 -7.32 -13.34
N LEU A 173 2.09 -6.90 -12.68
CA LEU A 173 1.89 -7.12 -11.25
C LEU A 173 1.81 -8.61 -10.91
N ILE A 174 1.09 -9.40 -11.71
CA ILE A 174 0.98 -10.85 -11.53
C ILE A 174 2.35 -11.52 -11.70
N LYS A 175 3.06 -11.20 -12.80
CA LYS A 175 4.42 -11.70 -13.04
C LYS A 175 5.39 -11.29 -11.93
N SER A 176 5.33 -10.03 -11.50
CA SER A 176 6.19 -9.49 -10.43
C SER A 176 5.94 -10.20 -9.11
N THR A 177 4.67 -10.39 -8.75
CA THR A 177 4.27 -11.15 -7.57
C THR A 177 4.76 -12.61 -7.64
N PHE A 178 4.63 -13.25 -8.80
CA PHE A 178 5.13 -14.61 -9.03
C PHE A 178 6.65 -14.72 -8.83
N LEU A 179 7.43 -13.80 -9.41
CA LEU A 179 8.88 -13.76 -9.24
C LEU A 179 9.27 -13.47 -7.78
N LEU A 180 8.62 -12.51 -7.14
CA LEU A 180 8.88 -12.11 -5.76
C LEU A 180 8.79 -13.29 -4.80
N LYS A 181 7.80 -14.17 -4.97
CA LYS A 181 7.64 -15.39 -4.14
C LYS A 181 8.74 -16.42 -4.33
N ASN A 182 9.49 -16.34 -5.43
CA ASN A 182 10.56 -17.27 -5.78
C ASN A 182 11.97 -16.71 -5.49
N ILE A 183 12.07 -15.45 -5.06
CA ILE A 183 13.33 -14.80 -4.68
C ILE A 183 13.52 -14.94 -3.17
N LYS A 184 14.70 -15.42 -2.74
CA LYS A 184 15.00 -15.66 -1.32
C LYS A 184 15.04 -14.37 -0.49
N ASN A 185 15.65 -13.31 -1.03
CA ASN A 185 15.85 -12.02 -0.36
C ASN A 185 15.53 -10.88 -1.32
N PRO A 186 14.24 -10.63 -1.61
CA PRO A 186 13.86 -9.53 -2.49
C PRO A 186 14.22 -8.19 -1.86
N PHE A 187 14.55 -7.20 -2.68
CA PHE A 187 14.79 -5.84 -2.21
C PHE A 187 13.50 -5.22 -1.67
N ASP A 188 13.53 -4.66 -0.46
CA ASP A 188 12.33 -4.13 0.23
C ASP A 188 11.59 -3.07 -0.59
N GLY A 189 12.32 -2.23 -1.33
CA GLY A 189 11.71 -1.22 -2.20
C GLY A 189 10.88 -1.81 -3.35
N PHE A 190 11.17 -3.03 -3.80
CA PHE A 190 10.34 -3.73 -4.79
C PHE A 190 9.07 -4.27 -4.16
N LEU A 191 9.18 -4.86 -2.96
CA LEU A 191 8.03 -5.38 -2.22
C LEU A 191 6.98 -4.28 -1.98
N VAL A 192 7.39 -3.10 -1.50
CA VAL A 192 6.47 -1.99 -1.22
C VAL A 192 5.76 -1.50 -2.49
N LYS A 193 6.48 -1.38 -3.61
CA LYS A 193 5.86 -0.98 -4.90
C LYS A 193 4.81 -1.99 -5.37
N ILE A 194 5.10 -3.29 -5.29
CA ILE A 194 4.16 -4.36 -5.68
C ILE A 194 2.94 -4.37 -4.75
N LEU A 195 3.15 -4.23 -3.44
CA LEU A 195 2.06 -4.13 -2.45
C LEU A 195 1.16 -2.93 -2.73
N GLN A 196 1.74 -1.75 -2.94
CA GLN A 196 0.98 -0.54 -3.26
C GLN A 196 0.16 -0.74 -4.53
N ARG A 197 0.76 -1.28 -5.58
CA ARG A 197 0.04 -1.51 -6.84
C ARG A 197 -1.09 -2.51 -6.70
N ALA A 198 -0.92 -3.58 -5.91
CA ALA A 198 -2.00 -4.52 -5.62
C ALA A 198 -3.17 -3.84 -4.88
N ILE A 199 -2.89 -2.89 -3.99
CA ILE A 199 -3.91 -2.08 -3.31
C ILE A 199 -4.64 -1.16 -4.30
N ASP A 200 -3.89 -0.45 -5.14
CA ASP A 200 -4.44 0.50 -6.11
C ASP A 200 -5.37 -0.18 -7.12
N LEU A 201 -4.97 -1.36 -7.60
CA LEU A 201 -5.77 -2.20 -8.49
C LEU A 201 -6.83 -3.02 -7.77
N ARG A 202 -6.89 -2.97 -6.42
CA ARG A 202 -7.79 -3.77 -5.58
C ARG A 202 -7.66 -5.29 -5.82
N ASP A 203 -6.47 -5.77 -6.15
CA ASP A 203 -6.19 -7.21 -6.24
C ASP A 203 -5.75 -7.75 -4.88
N TYR A 204 -6.74 -7.96 -4.02
CA TYR A 204 -6.54 -8.44 -2.66
C TYR A 204 -6.00 -9.88 -2.59
N LYS A 205 -6.16 -10.69 -3.64
CA LYS A 205 -5.61 -12.06 -3.68
C LYS A 205 -4.11 -12.02 -3.91
N LEU A 206 -3.64 -11.17 -4.84
CA LEU A 206 -2.20 -10.93 -4.98
C LEU A 206 -1.62 -10.35 -3.68
N LEU A 207 -2.33 -9.40 -3.06
CA LEU A 207 -1.92 -8.85 -1.77
C LEU A 207 -1.77 -9.93 -0.68
N GLU A 208 -2.69 -10.90 -0.60
CA GLU A 208 -2.61 -12.06 0.29
C GLU A 208 -1.38 -12.94 -0.02
N ILE A 209 -1.12 -13.23 -1.30
CA ILE A 209 0.03 -14.03 -1.73
C ILE A 209 1.35 -13.37 -1.30
N ILE A 210 1.48 -12.06 -1.57
CA ILE A 210 2.66 -11.28 -1.23
C ILE A 210 2.85 -11.33 0.29
N GLY A 211 1.77 -11.04 1.02
CA GLY A 211 1.78 -10.87 2.47
C GLY A 211 2.50 -9.58 2.89
N ILE A 212 2.31 -9.16 4.14
CA ILE A 212 3.00 -7.97 4.66
C ILE A 212 3.96 -8.42 5.77
N PRO A 213 5.28 -8.41 5.54
CA PRO A 213 6.22 -8.97 6.50
C PRO A 213 6.20 -8.25 7.85
N THR A 214 6.23 -6.91 7.82
CA THR A 214 6.34 -6.07 9.04
C THR A 214 5.41 -4.86 8.98
N PHE A 215 5.16 -4.26 10.15
CA PHE A 215 4.43 -3.00 10.22
C PHE A 215 5.15 -1.83 9.51
N GLU A 216 6.48 -1.87 9.40
CA GLU A 216 7.24 -0.86 8.65
C GLU A 216 6.84 -0.84 7.17
N HIS A 217 6.76 -2.02 6.54
CA HIS A 217 6.26 -2.14 5.17
C HIS A 217 4.82 -1.63 5.05
N PHE A 218 3.96 -2.01 6.02
CA PHE A 218 2.58 -1.53 6.06
C PHE A 218 2.49 0.01 6.11
N SER A 219 3.35 0.64 6.92
CA SER A 219 3.34 2.10 7.14
C SER A 219 3.78 2.93 5.92
N GLN A 220 4.46 2.30 4.97
CA GLN A 220 4.86 2.93 3.70
C GLN A 220 3.74 2.88 2.65
N LEU A 221 2.66 2.14 2.91
CA LEU A 221 1.52 2.01 2.01
C LEU A 221 0.52 3.15 2.23
N THR A 222 -0.11 3.54 1.13
CA THR A 222 -1.19 4.53 1.12
C THR A 222 -2.52 3.85 0.83
N PHE A 223 -3.53 4.19 1.62
CA PHE A 223 -4.85 3.57 1.56
C PHE A 223 -5.92 4.62 1.27
N ASN A 224 -6.57 4.49 0.12
CA ASN A 224 -7.75 5.29 -0.23
C ASN A 224 -9.06 4.63 0.20
N ASP A 225 -9.01 3.35 0.57
CA ASP A 225 -10.16 2.55 1.00
C ASP A 225 -9.89 1.94 2.39
N PRO A 226 -10.70 2.26 3.42
CA PRO A 226 -10.59 1.65 4.75
C PRO A 226 -10.64 0.12 4.72
N LYS A 227 -11.37 -0.49 3.78
CA LYS A 227 -11.44 -1.95 3.65
C LYS A 227 -10.09 -2.55 3.25
N ALA A 228 -9.39 -1.89 2.32
CA ALA A 228 -8.06 -2.29 1.89
C ALA A 228 -7.05 -2.20 3.04
N GLU A 229 -7.12 -1.13 3.83
CA GLU A 229 -6.26 -0.94 5.01
C GLU A 229 -6.50 -2.03 6.07
N ILE A 230 -7.76 -2.32 6.39
CA ILE A 230 -8.13 -3.39 7.33
C ILE A 230 -7.60 -4.75 6.83
N PHE A 231 -7.73 -5.01 5.53
CA PHE A 231 -7.26 -6.24 4.93
C PHE A 231 -5.74 -6.39 4.96
N ALA A 232 -5.03 -5.36 4.50
CA ALA A 232 -3.58 -5.29 4.56
C ALA A 232 -3.07 -5.47 5.99
N TYR A 233 -3.72 -4.82 6.97
CA TYR A 233 -3.34 -5.00 8.38
C TYR A 233 -3.47 -6.45 8.84
N ASN A 234 -4.50 -7.17 8.39
CA ASN A 234 -4.69 -8.57 8.74
C ASN A 234 -3.57 -9.49 8.23
N LEU A 235 -2.84 -9.06 7.19
CA LEU A 235 -1.74 -9.79 6.57
C LEU A 235 -0.37 -9.51 7.22
N ILE A 236 -0.30 -8.61 8.22
CA ILE A 236 0.96 -8.31 8.91
C ILE A 236 1.43 -9.52 9.71
N SER A 237 2.60 -10.06 9.36
CA SER A 237 3.13 -11.27 10.00
C SER A 237 3.91 -11.01 11.28
N LYS A 238 4.63 -9.88 11.38
CA LYS A 238 5.56 -9.56 12.48
C LYS A 238 5.60 -8.06 12.81
N GLY A 239 6.19 -7.77 13.96
CA GLY A 239 6.47 -6.40 14.42
C GLY A 239 5.47 -5.91 15.46
N GLU A 240 5.94 -5.00 16.32
CA GLU A 240 5.08 -4.23 17.20
C GLU A 240 4.34 -3.15 16.41
N GLN A 241 3.07 -2.95 16.72
CA GLN A 241 2.27 -1.89 16.10
C GLN A 241 2.06 -0.75 17.09
N PRO A 242 2.21 0.51 16.67
CA PRO A 242 1.93 1.65 17.52
C PRO A 242 0.49 1.62 18.04
N LEU A 243 0.31 1.79 19.35
CA LEU A 243 -1.02 1.78 19.99
C LEU A 243 -1.95 2.84 19.39
N ASP A 244 -1.41 3.99 19.00
CA ASP A 244 -2.18 5.08 18.39
C ASP A 244 -2.80 4.63 17.06
N TYR A 245 -2.03 3.94 16.21
CA TYR A 245 -2.52 3.35 14.97
C TYR A 245 -3.59 2.28 15.26
N LEU A 246 -3.33 1.37 16.20
CA LEU A 246 -4.28 0.33 16.57
C LEU A 246 -5.62 0.90 17.05
N SER A 247 -5.60 2.04 17.76
CA SER A 247 -6.82 2.66 18.26
C SER A 247 -7.68 3.26 17.14
N ASN A 248 -7.04 3.83 16.11
CA ASN A 248 -7.73 4.30 14.91
C ASN A 248 -8.28 3.13 14.10
N LEU A 249 -7.53 2.03 14.02
CA LEU A 249 -8.00 0.80 13.36
C LEU A 249 -9.24 0.21 14.06
N LEU A 250 -9.30 0.23 15.40
CA LEU A 250 -10.48 -0.23 16.14
C LEU A 250 -11.74 0.56 15.79
N LEU A 251 -11.62 1.89 15.60
CA LEU A 251 -12.74 2.71 15.15
C LEU A 251 -13.23 2.28 13.77
N LYS A 252 -12.31 2.12 12.81
CA LYS A 252 -12.63 1.67 11.44
C LYS A 252 -13.28 0.28 11.42
N LEU A 253 -12.81 -0.63 12.28
CA LEU A 253 -13.38 -1.98 12.40
C LEU A 253 -14.81 -1.98 12.94
N ASN A 254 -15.19 -0.99 13.76
CA ASN A 254 -16.55 -0.90 14.30
C ASN A 254 -17.57 -0.49 13.23
N ASP A 255 -17.15 0.32 12.25
CA ASP A 255 -18.02 0.79 11.17
C ASP A 255 -18.14 -0.22 10.01
N HIS A 256 -17.33 -1.28 10.01
CA HIS A 256 -17.28 -2.28 8.95
C HIS A 256 -17.51 -3.70 9.49
N THR A 257 -18.78 -4.10 9.62
CA THR A 257 -19.15 -5.48 9.95
C THR A 257 -19.08 -6.37 8.71
N ASP A 258 -18.19 -7.39 8.75
CA ASP A 258 -17.93 -8.40 7.71
C ASP A 258 -17.53 -7.83 6.34
N LEU A 259 -16.22 -7.84 6.08
CA LEU A 259 -15.65 -7.39 4.81
C LEU A 259 -15.56 -8.57 3.85
N SER A 260 -16.50 -8.61 2.90
CA SER A 260 -16.30 -9.33 1.65
C SER A 260 -15.55 -8.43 0.68
N LEU A 261 -14.43 -8.94 0.18
CA LEU A 261 -13.62 -8.26 -0.83
C LEU A 261 -13.73 -9.01 -2.14
N GLU A 262 -14.18 -8.31 -3.18
CA GLU A 262 -14.14 -8.82 -4.54
C GLU A 262 -12.70 -8.70 -5.06
N SER A 263 -12.17 -9.79 -5.60
CA SER A 263 -10.90 -9.80 -6.31
C SER A 263 -11.14 -9.81 -7.82
N ILE A 264 -10.22 -9.25 -8.59
CA ILE A 264 -10.21 -9.37 -10.05
C ILE A 264 -10.18 -10.87 -10.44
N SER A 265 -11.06 -11.29 -11.35
CA SER A 265 -11.28 -12.70 -11.71
C SER A 265 -10.13 -13.33 -12.50
N ASP A 266 -9.32 -12.52 -13.17
CA ASP A 266 -8.43 -13.01 -14.23
C ASP A 266 -7.05 -13.46 -13.70
N SER A 267 -6.69 -12.99 -12.49
CA SER A 267 -5.39 -13.24 -11.86
C SER A 267 -5.08 -14.73 -11.67
N SER A 268 -6.07 -15.57 -11.32
CA SER A 268 -5.85 -17.01 -11.12
C SER A 268 -5.49 -17.72 -12.42
N THR A 269 -6.15 -17.38 -13.53
CA THR A 269 -5.90 -18.00 -14.83
C THR A 269 -4.52 -17.65 -15.36
N GLN A 270 -4.07 -16.41 -15.17
CA GLN A 270 -2.71 -16.00 -15.51
C GLN A 270 -1.68 -16.67 -14.59
N TRP A 271 -1.97 -16.79 -13.30
CA TRP A 271 -1.10 -17.50 -12.36
C TRP A 271 -0.89 -18.97 -12.75
N ASP A 272 -1.95 -19.67 -13.15
CA ASP A 272 -1.87 -21.05 -13.60
C ASP A 272 -1.02 -21.20 -14.87
N LYS A 273 -1.11 -20.24 -15.80
CA LYS A 273 -0.24 -20.17 -16.97
C LYS A 273 1.23 -20.03 -16.58
N LEU A 274 1.54 -19.18 -15.58
CA LEU A 274 2.91 -19.00 -15.08
C LEU A 274 3.44 -20.28 -14.42
N ASN A 275 2.64 -20.93 -13.57
CA ASN A 275 2.99 -22.23 -12.97
C ASN A 275 3.28 -23.30 -14.04
N ALA A 276 2.43 -23.38 -15.08
CA ALA A 276 2.64 -24.31 -16.19
C ALA A 276 3.91 -23.98 -17.01
N GLN A 277 4.22 -22.70 -17.16
CA GLN A 277 5.37 -22.22 -17.91
C GLN A 277 6.69 -22.40 -17.16
N PHE A 278 6.68 -22.27 -15.84
CA PHE A 278 7.84 -22.36 -14.96
C PHE A 278 7.60 -23.37 -13.81
N PRO A 279 7.55 -24.69 -14.09
CA PRO A 279 7.16 -25.70 -13.10
C PRO A 279 7.98 -25.67 -11.80
N ASN A 280 9.27 -25.33 -11.89
CA ASN A 280 10.18 -25.32 -10.73
C ASN A 280 10.12 -24.03 -9.91
N LEU A 281 9.39 -23.03 -10.41
CA LEU A 281 9.05 -21.80 -9.68
C LEU A 281 7.58 -21.80 -9.23
N SER A 282 6.91 -22.96 -9.31
CA SER A 282 5.47 -23.03 -9.07
C SER A 282 5.13 -22.65 -7.64
N THR A 283 4.10 -21.81 -7.51
CA THR A 283 3.59 -21.36 -6.22
C THR A 283 2.07 -21.44 -6.21
N SER A 284 1.49 -21.67 -5.03
CA SER A 284 0.04 -21.80 -4.87
C SER A 284 -0.66 -20.45 -4.98
N TYR A 285 -1.75 -20.41 -5.75
CA TYR A 285 -2.68 -19.29 -5.76
C TYR A 285 -3.82 -19.54 -4.76
N PRO A 286 -4.23 -18.57 -3.91
CA PRO A 286 -5.34 -18.72 -2.99
C PRO A 286 -6.66 -18.94 -3.73
N THR A 287 -7.34 -20.03 -3.41
CA THR A 287 -8.68 -20.35 -3.96
C THR A 287 -9.81 -19.99 -3.01
N ASN A 288 -9.49 -19.63 -1.77
CA ASN A 288 -10.49 -19.35 -0.74
C ASN A 288 -11.13 -17.98 -0.98
N GLU A 289 -12.36 -17.82 -0.50
CA GLU A 289 -12.99 -16.51 -0.41
C GLU A 289 -12.18 -15.61 0.54
N LEU A 290 -11.95 -14.38 0.10
CA LEU A 290 -11.30 -13.35 0.91
C LEU A 290 -12.31 -12.81 1.93
N LEU A 291 -12.50 -13.57 2.99
CA LEU A 291 -13.42 -13.21 4.06
C LEU A 291 -12.63 -12.77 5.30
N ILE A 292 -12.75 -11.48 5.64
CA ILE A 292 -12.28 -10.99 6.94
C ILE A 292 -13.46 -10.94 7.91
N HIS A 293 -13.39 -11.81 8.91
CA HIS A 293 -14.22 -11.69 10.10
C HIS A 293 -13.76 -10.49 10.93
N SER A 294 -14.27 -9.30 10.61
CA SER A 294 -13.87 -8.04 11.24
C SER A 294 -14.03 -8.08 12.76
N ARG A 295 -14.99 -8.85 13.28
CA ARG A 295 -15.16 -9.12 14.71
C ARG A 295 -13.96 -9.84 15.35
N LYS A 296 -13.47 -10.93 14.73
CA LYS A 296 -12.28 -11.64 15.24
C LYS A 296 -11.04 -10.74 15.21
N LEU A 297 -10.93 -9.93 14.17
CA LEU A 297 -9.85 -8.95 14.05
C LEU A 297 -9.96 -7.86 15.12
N PHE A 298 -11.16 -7.34 15.37
CA PHE A 298 -11.45 -6.38 16.43
C PHE A 298 -11.01 -6.94 17.78
N ASP A 299 -11.46 -8.14 18.15
CA ASP A 299 -11.15 -8.75 19.44
C ASP A 299 -9.62 -8.99 19.58
N ARG A 300 -8.93 -9.38 18.50
CA ARG A 300 -7.46 -9.53 18.46
C ARG A 300 -6.71 -8.20 18.61
N VAL A 301 -7.23 -7.10 18.04
CA VAL A 301 -6.61 -5.78 18.18
C VAL A 301 -6.89 -5.21 19.57
N TYR A 302 -8.12 -5.39 20.06
CA TYR A 302 -8.56 -4.91 21.37
C TYR A 302 -7.76 -5.54 22.52
N SER A 303 -7.49 -6.85 22.46
CA SER A 303 -6.70 -7.54 23.50
C SER A 303 -5.27 -7.02 23.66
N LYS A 304 -4.71 -6.34 22.65
CA LYS A 304 -3.41 -5.65 22.77
C LYS A 304 -3.47 -4.47 23.74
N PHE A 305 -4.65 -3.87 23.95
CA PHE A 305 -4.84 -2.77 24.89
C PHE A 305 -5.08 -3.24 26.33
N GLU A 306 -5.65 -4.43 26.54
CA GLU A 306 -5.96 -4.95 27.88
C GLU A 306 -4.72 -5.09 28.78
N ASN A 307 -3.54 -5.28 28.19
CA ASN A 307 -2.28 -5.48 28.90
C ASN A 307 -1.25 -4.36 28.68
N SER A 308 -1.62 -3.30 27.96
CA SER A 308 -0.67 -2.24 27.57
C SER A 308 -0.97 -0.93 28.28
N PRO A 309 0.04 -0.26 28.88
CA PRO A 309 -0.17 1.05 29.48
C PRO A 309 -0.44 2.10 28.38
N ILE A 310 -1.69 2.51 28.23
CA ILE A 310 -2.10 3.56 27.29
C ILE A 310 -1.77 4.92 27.90
N LYS A 311 -0.77 5.61 27.34
CA LYS A 311 -0.37 6.95 27.81
C LYS A 311 -1.17 8.07 27.17
N SER A 312 -1.45 7.97 25.87
CA SER A 312 -2.11 9.02 25.10
C SER A 312 -3.60 9.10 25.42
N ILE A 313 -4.09 10.29 25.78
CA ILE A 313 -5.51 10.52 26.03
C ILE A 313 -6.36 10.26 24.80
N SER A 314 -5.86 10.61 23.60
CA SER A 314 -6.54 10.36 22.33
C SER A 314 -6.76 8.87 22.12
N THR A 315 -5.75 8.06 22.41
CA THR A 315 -5.78 6.60 22.26
C THR A 315 -6.77 5.99 23.24
N LYS A 316 -6.81 6.46 24.49
CA LYS A 316 -7.83 6.08 25.48
C LYS A 316 -9.25 6.40 24.98
N CYS A 317 -9.47 7.61 24.46
CA CYS A 317 -10.76 8.02 23.91
C CYS A 317 -11.18 7.14 22.73
N ASN A 318 -10.28 6.84 21.79
CA ASN A 318 -10.56 5.98 20.64
C ASN A 318 -10.93 4.55 21.04
N VAL A 319 -10.20 3.97 22.00
CA VAL A 319 -10.53 2.66 22.56
C VAL A 319 -11.94 2.68 23.16
N LEU A 320 -12.24 3.68 24.01
CA LEU A 320 -13.55 3.79 24.65
C LEU A 320 -14.67 3.99 23.62
N LYS A 321 -14.46 4.81 22.57
CA LYS A 321 -15.40 4.98 21.45
C LYS A 321 -15.64 3.67 20.69
N SER A 322 -14.59 2.89 20.43
CA SER A 322 -14.69 1.64 19.68
C SER A 322 -15.57 0.60 20.37
N ILE A 323 -15.55 0.53 21.70
CA ILE A 323 -16.44 -0.32 22.51
C ILE A 323 -17.80 0.36 22.66
N GLY A 324 -17.80 1.65 22.97
CA GLY A 324 -18.97 2.43 23.32
C GLY A 324 -20.02 2.50 22.22
N PHE A 325 -19.58 2.71 20.97
CA PHE A 325 -20.50 2.83 19.84
C PHE A 325 -20.81 1.50 19.15
N LYS A 326 -20.21 0.39 19.60
CA LYS A 326 -20.49 -0.94 19.06
C LYS A 326 -21.93 -1.35 19.38
N LYS A 327 -22.62 -1.90 18.37
CA LYS A 327 -24.02 -2.31 18.50
C LYS A 327 -24.14 -3.44 19.52
N GLY A 328 -25.02 -3.28 20.51
CA GLY A 328 -25.26 -4.26 21.56
C GLY A 328 -24.24 -4.25 22.72
N SER A 329 -23.36 -3.25 22.79
CA SER A 329 -22.45 -3.08 23.91
C SER A 329 -23.17 -2.88 25.24
N SER A 330 -22.63 -3.49 26.31
CA SER A 330 -23.17 -3.31 27.65
C SER A 330 -22.72 -1.99 28.26
N ILE A 331 -23.65 -1.20 28.81
CA ILE A 331 -23.33 0.01 29.57
C ILE A 331 -22.42 -0.29 30.77
N SER A 332 -22.58 -1.44 31.42
CA SER A 332 -21.72 -1.81 32.55
C SER A 332 -20.28 -2.03 32.12
N GLU A 333 -20.06 -2.64 30.95
CA GLU A 333 -18.74 -2.85 30.36
C GLU A 333 -18.10 -1.52 29.97
N ILE A 334 -18.85 -0.64 29.32
CA ILE A 334 -18.40 0.71 28.93
C ILE A 334 -17.94 1.51 30.16
N LYS A 335 -18.73 1.48 31.25
CA LYS A 335 -18.38 2.18 32.49
C LYS A 335 -17.12 1.61 33.15
N LYS A 336 -17.02 0.28 33.21
CA LYS A 336 -15.82 -0.39 33.72
C LYS A 336 -14.58 0.00 32.92
N THR A 337 -14.63 -0.06 31.58
CA THR A 337 -13.50 0.37 30.74
C THR A 337 -13.17 1.85 30.91
N PHE A 338 -14.18 2.71 31.06
CA PHE A 338 -13.95 4.12 31.36
C PHE A 338 -13.20 4.32 32.68
N GLU A 339 -13.60 3.62 33.75
CA GLU A 339 -12.92 3.69 35.05
C GLU A 339 -11.47 3.23 34.97
N GLU A 340 -11.19 2.17 34.23
CA GLU A 340 -9.84 1.66 33.98
C GLU A 340 -8.96 2.65 33.20
N LEU A 341 -9.53 3.35 32.22
CA LEU A 341 -8.80 4.32 31.39
C LEU A 341 -8.64 5.69 32.05
N ASN A 342 -9.62 6.13 32.85
CA ASN A 342 -9.71 7.47 33.40
C ASN A 342 -8.96 7.66 34.72
N THR A 343 -7.71 7.19 34.78
CA THR A 343 -6.85 7.28 35.97
C THR A 343 -6.52 8.72 36.40
N GLU A 344 -6.57 9.68 35.46
CA GLU A 344 -6.15 11.07 35.66
C GLU A 344 -7.31 12.07 35.66
N ASN A 345 -8.56 11.59 35.67
CA ASN A 345 -9.77 12.41 35.63
C ASN A 345 -9.81 13.40 34.44
N SER A 346 -9.59 12.89 33.22
CA SER A 346 -9.54 13.70 32.01
C SER A 346 -10.93 14.13 31.53
N LYS A 347 -11.07 15.42 31.25
CA LYS A 347 -12.29 16.02 30.67
C LYS A 347 -12.63 15.43 29.30
N ASP A 348 -11.63 15.06 28.50
CA ASP A 348 -11.83 14.49 27.16
C ASP A 348 -12.42 13.08 27.22
N LEU A 349 -11.97 12.26 28.19
CA LEU A 349 -12.54 10.94 28.43
C LEU A 349 -13.96 11.04 28.98
N GLN A 350 -14.22 11.98 29.90
CA GLN A 350 -15.57 12.22 30.41
C GLN A 350 -16.52 12.70 29.30
N THR A 351 -16.05 13.57 28.41
CA THR A 351 -16.81 14.00 27.23
C THR A 351 -17.06 12.85 26.26
N THR A 352 -16.07 11.96 26.09
CA THR A 352 -16.23 10.74 25.31
C THR A 352 -17.28 9.81 25.92
N LEU A 353 -17.24 9.59 27.23
CA LEU A 353 -18.29 8.84 27.94
C LEU A 353 -19.66 9.49 27.78
N LEU A 354 -19.74 10.82 27.88
CA LEU A 354 -20.99 11.57 27.67
C LEU A 354 -21.57 11.30 26.27
N SER A 355 -20.74 11.33 25.23
CA SER A 355 -21.17 11.02 23.85
C SER A 355 -21.73 9.59 23.73
N ILE A 356 -21.06 8.61 24.33
CA ILE A 356 -21.45 7.19 24.30
C ILE A 356 -22.75 6.97 25.06
N LEU A 357 -22.88 7.54 26.27
CA LEU A 357 -24.11 7.44 27.04
C LEU A 357 -25.29 8.11 26.32
N SER A 358 -25.03 9.22 25.62
CA SER A 358 -26.05 9.91 24.81
C SER A 358 -26.52 9.04 23.64
N TYR A 359 -25.58 8.39 22.96
CA TYR A 359 -25.88 7.44 21.89
C TYR A 359 -26.76 6.29 22.37
N HIS A 360 -26.39 5.68 23.50
CA HIS A 360 -27.18 4.58 24.07
C HIS A 360 -28.51 5.04 24.64
N ALA A 361 -28.59 6.23 25.25
CA ALA A 361 -29.86 6.82 25.67
C ALA A 361 -30.79 6.95 24.46
N TYR A 362 -30.31 7.53 23.36
CA TYR A 362 -31.10 7.73 22.15
C TYR A 362 -31.63 6.42 21.53
N ILE A 363 -30.79 5.38 21.45
CA ILE A 363 -31.18 4.07 20.89
C ILE A 363 -32.15 3.33 21.81
N SER A 364 -31.83 3.27 23.11
CA SER A 364 -32.62 2.50 24.08
C SER A 364 -33.87 3.23 24.58
N LYS A 365 -33.99 4.55 24.31
CA LYS A 365 -35.02 5.43 24.87
C LYS A 365 -35.09 5.33 26.40
N SER A 366 -33.93 5.22 27.05
CA SER A 366 -33.84 5.03 28.50
C SER A 366 -33.79 6.36 29.26
N ASP A 367 -34.84 6.67 30.02
CA ASP A 367 -34.89 7.85 30.92
C ASP A 367 -33.77 7.83 31.96
N ILE A 368 -33.37 6.63 32.40
CA ILE A 368 -32.26 6.45 33.34
C ILE A 368 -30.95 6.93 32.73
N LEU A 369 -30.65 6.53 31.49
CA LEU A 369 -29.45 6.99 30.79
C LEU A 369 -29.53 8.48 30.44
N PHE A 370 -30.71 8.96 30.03
CA PHE A 370 -30.92 10.39 29.78
C PHE A 370 -30.63 11.24 31.03
N ASN A 371 -31.10 10.83 32.21
CA ASN A 371 -30.80 11.51 33.46
C ASN A 371 -29.30 11.47 33.81
N GLN A 372 -28.61 10.35 33.57
CA GLN A 372 -27.15 10.27 33.74
C GLN A 372 -26.40 11.21 32.79
N VAL A 373 -26.83 11.30 31.53
CA VAL A 373 -26.30 12.27 30.55
C VAL A 373 -26.55 13.70 31.04
N LYS A 374 -27.73 13.97 31.61
CA LYS A 374 -28.12 15.27 32.19
C LYS A 374 -27.17 15.71 33.30
N GLU A 375 -26.90 14.83 34.25
CA GLU A 375 -25.99 15.08 35.37
C GLU A 375 -24.55 15.26 34.91
N LEU A 376 -24.06 14.39 34.03
CA LEU A 376 -22.68 14.45 33.54
C LEU A 376 -22.43 15.70 32.70
N SER A 377 -23.38 16.12 31.86
CA SER A 377 -23.25 17.35 31.07
C SER A 377 -23.17 18.60 31.93
N LYS A 378 -23.94 18.65 33.03
CA LYS A 378 -23.87 19.76 33.99
C LYS A 378 -22.50 19.83 34.65
N SER A 379 -21.97 18.68 35.09
CA SER A 379 -20.62 18.59 35.67
C SER A 379 -19.53 19.06 34.69
N LEU A 380 -19.70 18.77 33.40
CA LEU A 380 -18.75 19.12 32.35
C LEU A 380 -18.93 20.52 31.75
N CYS A 381 -20.04 21.19 32.08
CA CYS A 381 -20.58 22.34 31.35
C CYS A 381 -20.65 22.09 29.83
N ASN A 382 -21.14 20.92 29.43
CA ASN A 382 -21.18 20.47 28.03
C ASN A 382 -22.57 19.96 27.64
N PHE A 383 -23.42 20.86 27.15
CA PHE A 383 -24.84 20.59 26.94
C PHE A 383 -25.21 20.14 25.53
N LYS A 384 -24.27 20.15 24.57
CA LYS A 384 -24.54 19.89 23.14
C LYS A 384 -25.19 18.52 22.89
N TYR A 385 -24.86 17.52 23.70
CA TYR A 385 -25.44 16.18 23.58
C TYR A 385 -26.87 16.13 24.10
N ILE A 386 -27.17 16.76 25.24
CA ILE A 386 -28.53 16.80 25.79
C ILE A 386 -29.48 17.51 24.84
N LEU A 387 -29.02 18.61 24.22
CA LEU A 387 -29.83 19.35 23.25
C LEU A 387 -30.38 18.44 22.14
N LEU A 388 -29.59 17.48 21.67
CA LEU A 388 -30.01 16.49 20.67
C LEU A 388 -30.98 15.42 21.22
N LEU A 389 -30.96 15.17 22.52
CA LEU A 389 -31.82 14.16 23.15
C LEU A 389 -33.21 14.72 23.49
N TYR A 390 -33.32 16.02 23.78
CA TYR A 390 -34.59 16.63 24.20
C TYR A 390 -35.80 16.32 23.33
N PRO A 391 -35.74 16.37 21.98
CA PRO A 391 -36.87 16.03 21.13
C PRO A 391 -37.45 14.63 21.39
N LYS A 392 -36.64 13.71 21.93
CA LYS A 392 -37.00 12.30 22.15
C LYS A 392 -37.43 11.99 23.58
N PHE A 393 -37.08 12.84 24.56
CA PHE A 393 -37.27 12.58 25.99
C PHE A 393 -38.11 13.62 26.73
N GLU A 394 -38.02 14.90 26.35
CA GLU A 394 -38.86 15.95 26.91
C GLU A 394 -39.46 16.79 25.76
N ASN A 395 -39.72 18.07 26.00
CA ASN A 395 -40.17 19.03 24.99
C ASN A 395 -38.97 19.79 24.40
N ILE A 396 -39.03 20.14 23.11
CA ILE A 396 -38.06 21.02 22.45
C ILE A 396 -37.91 22.38 23.17
N GLU A 397 -38.97 22.88 23.80
CA GLU A 397 -38.92 24.11 24.62
C GLU A 397 -37.96 24.00 25.82
N SER A 398 -37.82 22.79 26.41
CA SER A 398 -36.82 22.54 27.45
C SER A 398 -35.39 22.71 26.90
N ALA A 399 -35.16 22.31 25.63
CA ALA A 399 -33.88 22.48 24.97
C ALA A 399 -33.54 23.95 24.76
N LEU A 400 -34.51 24.76 24.32
CA LEU A 400 -34.33 26.20 24.15
C LEU A 400 -34.09 26.90 25.48
N SER A 401 -34.84 26.54 26.53
CA SER A 401 -34.62 27.06 27.88
C SER A 401 -33.21 26.74 28.39
N LEU A 402 -32.76 25.48 28.23
CA LEU A 402 -31.39 25.09 28.59
C LEU A 402 -30.36 25.91 27.80
N PHE A 403 -30.54 26.01 26.47
CA PHE A 403 -29.63 26.76 25.61
C PHE A 403 -29.52 28.24 25.99
N ASN A 404 -30.63 28.87 26.38
CA ASN A 404 -30.66 30.28 26.78
C ASN A 404 -30.03 30.53 28.16
N ASN A 405 -30.05 29.54 29.05
CA ASN A 405 -29.50 29.64 30.40
C ASN A 405 -28.01 29.30 30.47
N GLU A 406 -27.46 28.66 29.44
CA GLU A 406 -26.08 28.16 29.40
C GLU A 406 -25.23 28.89 28.35
N LEU A 407 -23.92 28.61 28.33
CA LEU A 407 -23.00 29.25 27.38
C LEU A 407 -23.32 28.83 25.93
N GLN A 408 -23.69 29.80 25.10
CA GLN A 408 -23.96 29.61 23.67
C GLN A 408 -22.65 29.44 22.90
N THR A 409 -22.28 28.18 22.69
CA THR A 409 -21.14 27.77 21.86
C THR A 409 -21.62 27.42 20.44
N PRO A 410 -20.75 27.51 19.41
CA PRO A 410 -21.09 27.07 18.07
C PRO A 410 -21.62 25.63 17.99
N ASP A 411 -21.06 24.72 18.80
CA ASP A 411 -21.53 23.34 18.89
C ASP A 411 -22.93 23.24 19.51
N SER A 412 -23.21 24.00 20.56
CA SER A 412 -24.56 24.03 21.15
C SER A 412 -25.61 24.64 20.21
N ILE A 413 -25.24 25.64 19.41
CA ILE A 413 -26.09 26.21 18.36
C ILE A 413 -26.40 25.15 17.31
N LYS A 414 -25.37 24.44 16.83
CA LYS A 414 -25.51 23.33 15.87
C LYS A 414 -26.48 22.27 16.42
N SER A 415 -26.26 21.82 17.66
CA SER A 415 -27.14 20.83 18.30
C SER A 415 -28.58 21.30 18.47
N LEU A 416 -28.79 22.58 18.85
CA LEU A 416 -30.15 23.11 18.98
C LEU A 416 -30.87 23.19 17.63
N ILE A 417 -30.18 23.64 16.57
CA ILE A 417 -30.72 23.67 15.21
C ILE A 417 -31.15 22.25 14.80
N ILE A 418 -30.27 21.27 14.99
CA ILE A 418 -30.58 19.87 14.70
C ILE A 418 -31.76 19.38 15.54
N ALA A 419 -31.86 19.74 16.83
CA ALA A 419 -32.98 19.36 17.68
C ALA A 419 -34.33 19.86 17.14
N TYR A 420 -34.39 21.12 16.68
CA TYR A 420 -35.59 21.67 16.03
C TYR A 420 -35.87 21.02 14.67
N LEU A 421 -34.84 20.67 13.90
CA LEU A 421 -35.01 19.91 12.65
C LEU A 421 -35.60 18.51 12.92
N ILE A 422 -35.10 17.78 13.92
CA ILE A 422 -35.66 16.48 14.34
C ILE A 422 -37.14 16.63 14.74
N ASN A 423 -37.49 17.75 15.38
CA ASN A 423 -38.85 18.09 15.76
C ASN A 423 -39.70 18.64 14.59
N GLU A 424 -39.20 18.54 13.35
CA GLU A 424 -39.82 19.01 12.11
C GLU A 424 -40.09 20.53 12.04
N ASP A 425 -39.51 21.32 12.95
CA ASP A 425 -39.67 22.77 13.00
C ASP A 425 -38.52 23.48 12.26
N ARG A 426 -38.60 23.39 10.94
CA ARG A 426 -37.60 23.97 10.03
C ARG A 426 -37.58 25.50 10.08
N GLU A 427 -38.71 26.15 10.32
CA GLU A 427 -38.80 27.60 10.37
C GLU A 427 -38.03 28.15 11.59
N PHE A 428 -38.24 27.54 12.75
CA PHE A 428 -37.53 27.94 13.96
C PHE A 428 -36.03 27.59 13.90
N ALA A 429 -35.68 26.45 13.31
CA ALA A 429 -34.28 26.12 13.03
C ALA A 429 -33.59 27.20 12.17
N ASN A 430 -34.26 27.71 11.12
CA ASN A 430 -33.76 28.82 10.32
C ASN A 430 -33.67 30.12 11.10
N LEU A 431 -34.62 30.38 12.00
CA LEU A 431 -34.59 31.55 12.88
C LEU A 431 -33.36 31.52 13.79
N ILE A 432 -33.06 30.38 14.43
CA ILE A 432 -31.86 30.20 15.26
C ILE A 432 -30.60 30.40 14.41
N PHE A 433 -30.55 29.83 13.20
CA PHE A 433 -29.40 29.96 12.31
C PHE A 433 -29.14 31.42 11.90
N ASN A 434 -30.18 32.12 11.42
CA ASN A 434 -30.08 33.53 11.02
C ASN A 434 -29.76 34.42 12.22
N GLY A 435 -30.38 34.16 13.38
CA GLY A 435 -30.08 34.85 14.63
C GLY A 435 -28.60 34.69 15.03
N SER A 436 -28.05 33.49 14.89
CA SER A 436 -26.65 33.19 15.19
C SER A 436 -25.67 33.89 14.24
N ILE A 437 -26.02 34.03 12.96
CA ILE A 437 -25.24 34.82 11.98
C ILE A 437 -25.27 36.31 12.36
N ASN A 438 -26.46 36.85 12.62
CA ASN A 438 -26.63 38.27 12.95
C ASN A 438 -25.94 38.65 14.26
N ALA A 439 -25.91 37.73 15.23
CA ALA A 439 -25.20 37.89 16.49
C ALA A 439 -23.69 37.56 16.40
N ALA A 440 -23.17 37.21 15.22
CA ALA A 440 -21.78 36.82 14.99
C ALA A 440 -21.29 35.66 15.88
N LEU A 441 -22.19 34.75 16.27
CA LEU A 441 -21.88 33.59 17.11
C LEU A 441 -21.26 32.43 16.31
N ILE A 442 -21.38 32.47 14.98
CA ILE A 442 -20.83 31.46 14.07
C ILE A 442 -20.06 32.10 12.91
N ASN A 443 -19.02 31.42 12.44
CA ASN A 443 -18.19 31.85 11.31
C ASN A 443 -18.65 31.22 9.97
N GLU A 444 -18.02 31.61 8.85
CA GLU A 444 -18.41 31.10 7.52
C GLU A 444 -18.23 29.59 7.35
N THR A 445 -17.22 28.98 7.98
CA THR A 445 -17.04 27.52 7.98
C THR A 445 -18.21 26.83 8.69
N GLN A 446 -18.55 27.29 9.90
CA GLN A 446 -19.66 26.75 10.68
C GLN A 446 -21.01 26.97 9.99
N LYS A 447 -21.17 28.09 9.28
CA LYS A 447 -22.34 28.38 8.45
C LYS A 447 -22.46 27.40 7.28
N ALA A 448 -21.34 27.07 6.63
CA ALA A 448 -21.32 26.04 5.59
C ALA A 448 -21.70 24.67 6.17
N ASP A 449 -21.15 24.29 7.33
CA ASP A 449 -21.50 23.04 8.02
C ASP A 449 -23.00 22.96 8.33
N ILE A 450 -23.58 24.01 8.94
CA ILE A 450 -25.00 24.02 9.32
C ILE A 450 -25.91 23.92 8.08
N LYS A 451 -25.54 24.56 6.97
CA LYS A 451 -26.28 24.44 5.71
C LYS A 451 -26.30 23.00 5.19
N GLN A 452 -25.26 22.21 5.43
CA GLN A 452 -25.26 20.79 5.07
C GLN A 452 -26.31 20.02 5.88
N TYR A 453 -26.52 20.36 7.15
CA TYR A 453 -27.59 19.76 7.96
C TYR A 453 -28.99 20.09 7.43
N PHE A 454 -29.26 21.34 7.04
CA PHE A 454 -30.53 21.69 6.38
C PHE A 454 -30.74 20.93 5.07
N LYS A 455 -29.68 20.77 4.27
CA LYS A 455 -29.74 19.99 3.02
C LYS A 455 -30.05 18.52 3.32
N ARG A 456 -29.28 17.89 4.21
CA ARG A 456 -29.46 16.49 4.61
C ARG A 456 -30.86 16.23 5.17
N PHE A 457 -31.36 17.12 6.01
CA PHE A 457 -32.73 17.07 6.51
C PHE A 457 -33.77 17.14 5.39
N GLY A 458 -33.59 18.05 4.43
CA GLY A 458 -34.45 18.16 3.25
C GLY A 458 -34.44 16.88 2.40
N ASP A 459 -33.27 16.26 2.22
CA ASP A 459 -33.13 14.99 1.51
C ASP A 459 -33.89 13.87 2.25
N ILE A 460 -33.82 13.81 3.58
CA ILE A 460 -34.55 12.84 4.42
C ILE A 460 -36.07 13.06 4.34
N LEU A 461 -36.54 14.31 4.34
CA LEU A 461 -37.96 14.64 4.20
C LEU A 461 -38.52 14.33 2.81
N GLY A 462 -37.65 14.28 1.78
CA GLY A 462 -38.03 13.87 0.43
C GLY A 462 -38.36 12.38 0.29
N GLU A 463 -38.05 11.55 1.29
CA GLU A 463 -38.39 10.14 1.30
C GLU A 463 -39.90 9.92 1.53
N GLU A 464 -40.55 9.29 0.55
CA GLU A 464 -42.00 9.09 0.54
C GLU A 464 -42.46 8.14 1.67
N GLU A 465 -41.66 7.12 1.97
CA GLU A 465 -41.97 6.16 3.03
C GLU A 465 -41.62 6.72 4.41
N ARG A 466 -42.65 7.02 5.20
CA ARG A 466 -42.51 7.51 6.58
C ARG A 466 -41.56 6.65 7.44
N PHE A 467 -41.67 5.32 7.34
CA PHE A 467 -40.81 4.41 8.10
C PHE A 467 -39.32 4.55 7.73
N LYS A 468 -39.01 4.71 6.44
CA LYS A 468 -37.63 4.93 5.98
C LYS A 468 -37.11 6.29 6.43
N ARG A 469 -37.95 7.33 6.35
CA ARG A 469 -37.63 8.68 6.86
C ARG A 469 -37.29 8.68 8.35
N ASP A 470 -38.14 8.08 9.19
CA ASP A 470 -37.91 8.01 10.64
C ASP A 470 -36.59 7.28 10.95
N LYS A 471 -36.33 6.19 10.22
CA LYS A 471 -35.08 5.43 10.34
C LYS A 471 -33.85 6.26 9.92
N LEU A 472 -33.92 6.94 8.78
CA LEU A 472 -32.83 7.81 8.29
C LEU A 472 -32.57 8.98 9.23
N MET A 473 -33.62 9.53 9.85
CA MET A 473 -33.51 10.56 10.88
C MET A 473 -32.77 10.02 12.10
N ASP A 474 -33.19 8.87 12.64
CA ASP A 474 -32.52 8.22 13.77
C ASP A 474 -31.04 7.91 13.45
N GLU A 475 -30.74 7.39 12.27
CA GLU A 475 -29.36 7.14 11.82
C GLU A 475 -28.52 8.42 11.74
N TRP A 476 -29.09 9.50 11.22
CA TRP A 476 -28.42 10.80 11.10
C TRP A 476 -28.12 11.41 12.48
N VAL A 477 -29.06 11.34 13.44
CA VAL A 477 -28.83 11.84 14.81
C VAL A 477 -27.72 11.05 15.49
N LEU A 478 -27.72 9.72 15.33
CA LEU A 478 -26.68 8.87 15.89
C LEU A 478 -25.30 9.15 15.29
N GLU A 479 -25.23 9.43 13.99
CA GLU A 479 -24.00 9.87 13.32
C GLU A 479 -23.48 11.20 13.91
N ILE A 480 -24.37 12.16 14.13
CA ILE A 480 -24.01 13.44 14.76
C ILE A 480 -23.49 13.22 16.19
N ILE A 481 -24.16 12.41 17.00
CA ILE A 481 -23.71 12.11 18.39
C ILE A 481 -22.30 11.49 18.40
N LYS A 482 -21.93 10.67 17.41
CA LYS A 482 -20.57 10.10 17.32
C LYS A 482 -19.49 11.13 16.96
N ASN A 483 -19.87 12.19 16.24
CA ASN A 483 -18.96 13.14 15.59
C ASN A 483 -18.85 14.50 16.30
N LEU A 484 -19.75 14.81 17.23
CA LEU A 484 -19.63 15.97 18.14
C LEU A 484 -18.45 15.81 19.10
#